data_AF-A0A953W883-F1
#
_entry.id   AF-A0A953W883-F1
#
_cell.length_a   1.000
_cell.length_b   1.000
_cell.length_c   1.000
_cell.angle_alpha   90.00
_cell.angle_beta   90.00
_cell.angle_gamma   90.00
#
_symmetry.space_group_name_H-M   'P 1'
#
loop_
_entity.id
_entity.type
_entity.pdbx_description
1 polymer ?
#
loop_
_entity_poly.entity_id
_entity_poly.type
_entity_poly.pdbx_seq_one_letter_code
_entity_poly.pdbx_strand_id
1 'polypeptide(L)'
;VLIHTLAERFRCTQKVGELKASHDLPASDPDREARQIERLRRLADEAGMDPDFAEKFLAFIIKEVIRHHEAIAARAAEDEQTA
;
A
#
# COMPACT_ATOMS: atom_id res chain seq x y z
N VAL A 1 3.69 -7.10 -18.65
CA VAL A 1 4.85 -6.57 -17.89
C VAL A 1 4.43 -6.24 -16.46
N LEU A 2 4.60 -7.17 -15.51
CA LEU A 2 4.12 -7.02 -14.12
C LEU A 2 4.94 -6.00 -13.30
N ILE A 3 6.26 -6.03 -13.45
CA ILE A 3 7.18 -5.17 -12.67
C ILE A 3 6.94 -3.69 -12.93
N HIS A 4 6.73 -3.27 -14.17
CA HIS A 4 6.48 -1.86 -14.48
C HIS A 4 5.15 -1.38 -13.85
N THR A 5 4.10 -2.22 -13.88
CA THR A 5 2.82 -1.89 -13.24
C THR A 5 2.96 -1.78 -11.72
N LEU A 6 3.76 -2.65 -11.11
CA LEU A 6 4.07 -2.56 -9.68
C LEU A 6 4.89 -1.30 -9.34
N ALA A 7 5.84 -0.91 -10.19
CA ALA A 7 6.61 0.32 -10.01
C ALA A 7 5.71 1.57 -10.03
N GLU A 8 4.76 1.63 -10.99
CA GLU A 8 3.73 2.68 -11.04
C GLU A 8 2.90 2.71 -9.75
N ARG A 9 2.43 1.54 -9.31
CA ARG A 9 1.64 1.40 -8.09
C ARG A 9 2.42 1.88 -6.88
N PHE A 10 3.69 1.50 -6.74
CA PHE A 10 4.53 1.90 -5.62
C PHE A 10 4.77 3.41 -5.59
N ARG A 11 5.02 4.03 -6.74
CA ARG A 11 5.15 5.49 -6.82
C ARG A 11 3.89 6.20 -6.34
N CYS A 12 2.71 5.73 -6.74
CA CYS A 12 1.45 6.28 -6.25
C CYS A 12 1.29 6.10 -4.74
N THR A 13 1.63 4.92 -4.21
CA THR A 13 1.54 4.69 -2.76
C THR A 13 2.56 5.48 -1.97
N GLN A 14 3.75 5.78 -2.51
CA GLN A 14 4.73 6.65 -1.85
C GLN A 14 4.20 8.08 -1.70
N LYS A 15 3.60 8.64 -2.76
CA LYS A 15 2.92 9.95 -2.68
C LYS A 15 1.78 9.97 -1.65
N VAL A 16 1.02 8.88 -1.54
CA VAL A 16 0.03 8.73 -0.47
C VAL A 16 0.70 8.70 0.90
N GLY A 17 1.86 8.07 1.03
CA GLY A 17 2.64 8.06 2.28
C GLY A 17 3.11 9.45 2.69
N GLU A 18 3.62 10.24 1.75
CA GLU A 18 3.99 11.64 1.98
C GLU A 18 2.79 12.47 2.43
N LEU A 19 1.63 12.29 1.78
CA LEU A 19 0.40 12.98 2.16
C LEU A 19 -0.10 12.55 3.53
N LYS A 20 0.00 11.25 3.86
CA LYS A 20 -0.39 10.74 5.18
C LYS A 20 0.50 11.30 6.28
N ALA A 21 1.82 11.32 6.05
CA ALA A 21 2.78 11.87 7.00
C ALA A 21 2.52 13.36 7.28
N SER A 22 2.25 14.16 6.25
CA SER A 22 1.96 15.59 6.42
C SER A 22 0.62 15.91 7.10
N HIS A 23 -0.24 14.92 7.30
CA HIS A 23 -1.56 15.07 7.95
C HIS A 23 -1.70 14.18 9.19
N ASP A 24 -0.61 13.63 9.72
CA ASP A 24 -0.59 12.74 10.89
C ASP A 24 -1.52 11.51 10.75
N LEU A 25 -1.68 11.00 9.54
CA LEU A 25 -2.53 9.84 9.26
C LEU A 25 -1.74 8.52 9.38
N PRO A 26 -2.35 7.45 9.91
CA PRO A 26 -1.69 6.17 10.09
C PRO A 26 -1.32 5.50 8.76
N ALA A 27 -0.22 4.74 8.76
CA ALA A 27 0.25 3.98 7.61
C ALA A 27 -0.75 2.89 7.17
N SER A 28 -1.29 2.13 8.14
CA SER A 28 -2.33 1.13 7.91
C SER A 28 -3.74 1.72 7.99
N ASP A 29 -4.66 1.15 7.21
CA ASP A 29 -6.08 1.49 7.20
C ASP A 29 -6.85 0.16 7.02
N PRO A 30 -7.20 -0.53 8.13
CA PRO A 30 -7.76 -1.88 8.08
C PRO A 30 -9.05 -1.97 7.27
N ASP A 31 -9.92 -0.95 7.37
CA ASP A 31 -11.19 -0.92 6.64
C ASP A 31 -10.94 -0.80 5.14
N ARG A 32 -9.97 0.03 4.72
CA ARG A 32 -9.57 0.14 3.31
C ARG A 32 -8.90 -1.13 2.80
N GLU A 33 -8.07 -1.77 3.61
CA GLU A 33 -7.38 -3.02 3.26
C GLU A 33 -8.40 -4.16 3.06
N ALA A 34 -9.39 -4.29 3.94
CA ALA A 34 -10.48 -5.26 3.80
C ALA A 34 -11.26 -5.09 2.49
N ARG A 35 -11.62 -3.84 2.13
CA ARG A 35 -12.29 -3.55 0.84
C ARG A 35 -11.43 -3.89 -0.37
N GLN A 36 -10.11 -3.72 -0.28
CA GLN A 36 -9.20 -4.10 -1.37
C GLN A 36 -9.12 -5.62 -1.55
N ILE A 37 -9.08 -6.37 -0.45
CA ILE A 37 -9.09 -7.84 -0.46
C ILE A 37 -10.37 -8.35 -1.10
N GLU A 38 -11.54 -7.89 -0.63
CA GLU A 38 -12.84 -8.30 -1.18
C GLU A 38 -12.93 -8.04 -2.69
N ARG A 39 -12.56 -6.82 -3.12
CA ARG A 39 -12.56 -6.46 -4.54
C ARG A 39 -11.59 -7.32 -5.35
N LEU A 40 -10.41 -7.63 -4.81
CA LEU A 40 -9.41 -8.44 -5.52
C LEU A 40 -9.85 -9.89 -5.65
N ARG A 41 -10.44 -10.48 -4.61
CA ARG A 41 -10.98 -11.85 -4.66
C ARG A 41 -11.99 -12.00 -5.79
N ARG A 42 -12.94 -11.05 -5.89
CA ARG A 42 -13.91 -11.03 -7.00
C ARG A 42 -13.24 -10.93 -8.38
N LEU A 43 -12.23 -10.07 -8.54
CA LEU A 43 -11.50 -9.94 -9.80
C LEU A 43 -10.68 -11.19 -10.14
N ALA A 44 -10.17 -11.91 -9.14
CA ALA A 44 -9.45 -13.16 -9.32
C ALA A 44 -10.41 -14.26 -9.81
N ASP A 45 -11.58 -14.38 -9.18
CA ASP A 45 -12.64 -15.30 -9.61
C ASP A 45 -13.05 -15.04 -11.08
N GLU A 46 -13.32 -13.78 -11.44
CA GLU A 46 -13.67 -13.37 -12.80
C GLU A 46 -12.57 -13.69 -13.83
N ALA A 47 -11.30 -13.68 -13.41
CA ALA A 47 -10.15 -13.97 -14.26
C ALA A 47 -9.74 -15.46 -14.26
N GLY A 48 -10.42 -16.32 -13.49
CA GLY A 48 -10.05 -17.74 -13.32
C GLY A 48 -8.74 -17.95 -12.55
N MET A 49 -8.36 -16.99 -11.70
CA MET A 49 -7.22 -17.08 -10.79
C MET A 49 -7.71 -17.48 -9.39
N ASP A 50 -6.94 -18.32 -8.70
CA ASP A 50 -7.19 -18.67 -7.30
C ASP A 50 -7.27 -17.40 -6.41
N PRO A 51 -8.43 -17.10 -5.79
CA PRO A 51 -8.60 -15.93 -4.93
C PRO A 51 -7.68 -15.92 -3.72
N ASP A 52 -7.33 -17.09 -3.18
CA ASP A 52 -6.48 -17.18 -2.00
C ASP A 52 -5.02 -16.85 -2.36
N PHE A 53 -4.59 -17.23 -3.57
CA PHE A 53 -3.31 -16.78 -4.11
C PHE A 53 -3.29 -15.26 -4.36
N ALA A 54 -4.35 -14.72 -4.96
CA ALA A 54 -4.45 -13.28 -5.22
C ALA A 54 -4.42 -12.47 -3.92
N GLU A 55 -5.13 -12.93 -2.88
CA GLU A 55 -5.12 -12.32 -1.56
C GLU A 55 -3.72 -12.34 -0.93
N LYS A 56 -3.02 -13.49 -0.95
CA LYS A 56 -1.63 -13.58 -0.45
C LYS A 56 -0.69 -12.62 -1.17
N PHE A 57 -0.83 -12.49 -2.49
CA PHE A 57 -0.06 -11.55 -3.27
C PHE A 57 -0.35 -10.10 -2.88
N LEU A 58 -1.63 -9.74 -2.69
CA LEU A 58 -2.00 -8.40 -2.24
C LEU A 58 -1.51 -8.10 -0.83
N ALA A 59 -1.62 -9.05 0.10
CA ALA A 59 -1.14 -8.92 1.46
C ALA A 59 0.37 -8.63 1.50
N PHE A 60 1.15 -9.32 0.65
CA PHE A 60 2.58 -9.03 0.47
C PHE A 60 2.81 -7.59 0.01
N ILE A 61 2.07 -7.13 -1.00
CA ILE A 61 2.21 -5.78 -1.53
C ILE A 61 1.78 -4.72 -0.49
N ILE A 62 0.70 -4.94 0.26
CA ILE A 62 0.23 -4.02 1.31
C ILE A 62 1.28 -3.89 2.41
N LYS A 63 1.86 -5.00 2.85
CA LYS A 63 2.94 -4.99 3.85
C LYS A 63 4.11 -4.11 3.42
N GLU A 64 4.51 -4.21 2.16
CA GLU A 64 5.60 -3.40 1.61
C GLU A 64 5.22 -1.91 1.51
N VAL A 65 3.96 -1.60 1.18
CA VAL A 65 3.45 -0.22 1.19
C VAL A 65 3.47 0.37 2.59
N ILE A 66 3.02 -0.37 3.61
CA ILE A 66 3.03 0.08 5.01
C ILE A 66 4.45 0.38 5.46
N ARG A 67 5.41 -0.51 5.17
CA ARG A 67 6.84 -0.29 5.46
C ARG A 67 7.37 1.00 4.84
N HIS A 68 6.96 1.31 3.59
CA HIS A 68 7.33 2.58 2.95
C HIS A 68 6.70 3.79 3.63
N HIS A 69 5.45 3.70 4.06
CA HIS A 69 4.76 4.80 4.76
C HIS A 69 5.40 5.09 6.11
N GLU A 70 5.73 4.06 6.89
CA GLU A 70 6.46 4.20 8.16
C GLU A 70 7.81 4.88 7.96
N ALA A 71 8.58 4.47 6.94
CA ALA A 71 9.85 5.11 6.61
C ALA A 71 9.70 6.58 6.17
N ILE A 72 8.64 6.92 5.44
CA ILE A 72 8.35 8.30 5.05
C ILE A 72 7.99 9.14 6.27
N ALA A 73 7.13 8.63 7.16
CA ALA A 73 6.74 9.31 8.39
C ALA A 73 7.94 9.56 9.31
N ALA A 74 8.82 8.57 9.47
CA ALA A 74 10.05 8.73 10.26
C ALA A 74 10.95 9.84 9.71
N ARG A 75 11.16 9.89 8.39
CA ARG A 75 11.97 10.94 7.75
C ARG A 75 11.34 12.33 7.88
N ALA A 76 10.02 12.44 7.73
CA ALA A 76 9.32 13.71 7.91
C ALA A 76 9.48 14.26 9.33
N ALA A 77 9.43 13.39 10.35
CA ALA A 77 9.63 13.79 11.74
C ALA A 77 11.09 14.22 12.04
N GLU A 78 12.09 13.62 11.38
CA GLU A 78 13.49 14.05 11.46
C GLU A 78 13.68 15.45 10.83
N ASP A 79 13.08 15.69 9.67
CA ASP A 79 13.18 16.97 8.96
C ASP A 79 12.58 18.13 9.78
N GLU A 80 11.45 17.91 10.48
CA GLU A 80 10.83 18.91 11.38
C GLU A 80 11.68 19.23 12.62
N GLN A 81 12.49 18.29 13.12
CA GLN A 81 13.37 18.54 14.27
C GLN A 81 14.65 19.30 13.91
N THR A 82 15.00 19.34 12.62
CA THR A 82 16.21 19.99 12.12
C THR A 82 15.95 21.40 11.57
N ALA A 83 14.67 21.79 11.44
CA ALA A 83 14.20 23.07 10.93
C ALA A 83 13.85 24.05 12.07
#